data_AF-A0A972GUT1-F1
#
_entry.id   AF-A0A972GUT1-F1
#
_cell.length_a   1.000
_cell.length_b   1.000
_cell.length_c   1.000
_cell.angle_alpha   90.00
_cell.angle_beta   90.00
_cell.angle_gamma   90.00
#
_symmetry.space_group_name_H-M   'P 1'
#
loop_
_entity.id
_entity.type
_entity.pdbx_description
1 polymer ?
#
loop_
_entity_poly.entity_id
_entity_poly.type
_entity_poly.pdbx_seq_one_letter_code
_entity_poly.pdbx_strand_id
1 'polypeptide(L)'
;MDLNEELLIEVGQIVTKQPGEIIVRSGEPGVDMYVVLNGEVEIFLEQDGRSIPIAKLGKGDFFGEMSLLEEMPRSGTVVASQACTLVVLQQESFRKLMQEDSVLAWRVMKGLSTRIRGLNKELAQRIGYDLQEVSKLLHENAQGLTVSITHIAASAQEIDTNEKHLAGQIQEVQDISKNISEMLQFIRNVASQTHILGLNAAIEAARSGEHGRGFGIIAEEIRKLSAVSKQNAEKIAELTEQISIKMDAVTAASQDSASKSNEQADATQQMVASVGKVTGLAERLTGIANSLA
;
A
#
# COMPACT_ATOMS: atom_id res chain seq x y z
N MET A 1 49.38 33.46 0.99
CA MET A 1 50.16 33.08 2.19
C MET A 1 50.68 31.69 1.87
N ASP A 2 51.96 31.64 1.59
CA ASP A 2 52.61 30.46 1.07
C ASP A 2 53.08 29.59 2.24
N LEU A 3 53.09 28.27 2.02
CA LEU A 3 53.61 27.35 3.02
C LEU A 3 55.09 27.63 3.25
N ASN A 4 55.54 27.49 4.49
CA ASN A 4 56.96 27.57 4.79
C ASN A 4 57.65 26.29 4.28
N GLU A 5 58.16 26.34 3.05
CA GLU A 5 58.83 25.20 2.41
C GLU A 5 60.06 24.72 3.20
N GLU A 6 60.80 25.62 3.85
CA GLU A 6 61.97 25.27 4.67
C GLU A 6 61.54 24.43 5.88
N LEU A 7 60.49 24.84 6.58
CA LEU A 7 59.96 24.11 7.74
C LEU A 7 59.37 22.76 7.34
N LEU A 8 58.67 22.69 6.20
CA LEU A 8 58.14 21.43 5.68
C LEU A 8 59.26 20.43 5.35
N ILE A 9 60.34 20.89 4.74
CA ILE A 9 61.52 20.07 4.43
C ILE A 9 62.27 19.66 5.70
N GLU A 10 62.29 20.50 6.73
CA GLU A 10 62.93 20.19 8.01
C GLU A 10 62.20 19.08 8.77
N VAL A 11 60.86 19.11 8.79
CA VAL A 11 60.05 18.18 9.62
C VAL A 11 59.49 16.97 8.84
N GLY A 12 59.69 16.94 7.52
CA GLY A 12 59.14 15.93 6.62
C GLY A 12 60.20 15.27 5.73
N GLN A 13 59.83 14.15 5.12
CA GLN A 13 60.71 13.43 4.21
C GLN A 13 60.39 13.78 2.76
N ILE A 14 61.39 14.19 1.98
CA ILE A 14 61.21 14.44 0.55
C ILE A 14 61.14 13.11 -0.22
N VAL A 15 60.13 12.98 -1.07
CA VAL A 15 59.95 11.84 -1.99
C VAL A 15 59.66 12.36 -3.40
N THR A 16 60.32 11.77 -4.39
CA THR A 16 60.11 12.08 -5.81
C THR A 16 59.33 10.95 -6.48
N LYS A 17 58.40 11.29 -7.36
CA LYS A 17 57.52 10.32 -8.06
C LYS A 17 57.47 10.61 -9.55
N GLN A 18 57.54 9.55 -10.35
CA GLN A 18 57.39 9.65 -11.81
C GLN A 18 55.92 9.61 -12.23
N PRO A 19 55.57 10.15 -13.42
CA PRO A 19 54.21 10.06 -13.95
C PRO A 19 53.69 8.61 -13.98
N GLY A 20 52.46 8.41 -13.52
CA GLY A 20 51.80 7.10 -13.43
C GLY A 20 52.09 6.33 -12.14
N GLU A 21 53.02 6.79 -11.29
CA GLU A 21 53.25 6.15 -10.00
C GLU A 21 52.10 6.40 -9.02
N ILE A 22 51.66 5.33 -8.36
CA ILE A 22 50.67 5.40 -7.28
C ILE A 22 51.38 5.79 -5.99
N ILE A 23 50.86 6.82 -5.34
CA ILE A 23 51.43 7.40 -4.12
C ILE A 23 50.75 6.78 -2.89
N VAL A 24 49.43 6.69 -2.92
CA VAL A 24 48.60 5.99 -1.90
C VAL A 24 47.46 5.26 -2.59
N ARG A 25 46.98 4.15 -2.02
CA ARG A 25 45.78 3.46 -2.50
C ARG A 25 44.62 3.61 -1.53
N SER A 26 43.42 3.72 -2.09
CA SER A 26 42.18 3.69 -1.31
C SER A 26 42.11 2.41 -0.44
N GLY A 27 41.63 2.55 0.79
CA GLY A 27 41.46 1.45 1.75
C GLY A 27 42.71 1.02 2.51
N GLU A 28 43.90 1.52 2.14
CA GLU A 28 45.13 1.28 2.92
C GLU A 28 45.11 2.08 4.23
N PRO A 29 45.69 1.59 5.33
CA PRO A 29 45.95 2.42 6.51
C PRO A 29 46.82 3.61 6.15
N GLY A 30 46.42 4.83 6.55
CA GLY A 30 47.19 6.04 6.31
C GLY A 30 47.77 6.60 7.61
N VAL A 31 49.10 6.64 7.71
CA VAL A 31 49.83 7.16 8.90
C VAL A 31 50.69 8.39 8.60
N ASP A 32 50.55 8.93 7.39
CA ASP A 32 51.23 10.12 6.91
C ASP A 32 50.33 10.93 5.96
N MET A 33 50.73 12.17 5.67
CA MET A 33 50.12 13.01 4.64
C MET A 33 51.21 13.56 3.72
N TYR A 34 50.81 14.11 2.59
CA TYR A 34 51.72 14.57 1.54
C TYR A 34 51.43 16.03 1.21
N VAL A 35 52.48 16.82 1.04
CA VAL A 35 52.42 18.19 0.49
C VAL A 35 53.16 18.21 -0.85
N VAL A 36 52.55 18.74 -1.89
CA VAL A 36 53.16 18.84 -3.23
C VAL A 36 54.07 20.06 -3.26
N LEU A 37 55.39 19.87 -3.40
CA LEU A 37 56.34 20.98 -3.59
C LEU A 37 56.48 21.38 -5.05
N ASN A 38 56.41 20.41 -5.96
CA ASN A 38 56.51 20.61 -7.40
C ASN A 38 55.82 19.45 -8.14
N GLY A 39 55.36 19.68 -9.36
CA GLY A 39 54.59 18.73 -10.17
C GLY A 39 53.11 18.69 -9.82
N GLU A 40 52.43 17.64 -10.29
CA GLU A 40 50.98 17.47 -10.13
C GLU A 40 50.64 16.03 -9.78
N VAL A 41 49.58 15.87 -9.00
CA VAL A 41 48.96 14.57 -8.67
C VAL A 41 47.47 14.62 -8.94
N GLU A 42 46.87 13.46 -9.18
CA GLU A 42 45.43 13.31 -9.41
C GLU A 42 44.84 12.29 -8.43
N ILE A 43 43.70 12.63 -7.84
CA ILE A 43 43.00 11.82 -6.85
C ILE A 43 41.84 11.10 -7.53
N PHE A 44 41.71 9.81 -7.23
CA PHE A 44 40.65 8.93 -7.71
C PHE A 44 39.88 8.32 -6.54
N LEU A 45 38.54 8.34 -6.61
CA LEU A 45 37.67 7.61 -5.70
C LEU A 45 37.25 6.29 -6.36
N GLU A 46 37.32 5.19 -5.61
CA GLU A 46 36.77 3.91 -6.05
C GLU A 46 35.30 3.83 -5.63
N GLN A 47 34.38 3.85 -6.61
CA GLN A 47 32.94 3.77 -6.36
C GLN A 47 32.32 2.79 -7.35
N ASP A 48 31.57 1.79 -6.85
CA ASP A 48 30.92 0.74 -7.65
C ASP A 48 31.86 0.01 -8.64
N GLY A 49 33.12 -0.19 -8.23
CA GLY A 49 34.17 -0.83 -9.05
C GLY A 49 34.73 0.04 -10.17
N ARG A 50 34.46 1.35 -10.17
CA ARG A 50 35.02 2.33 -11.11
C ARG A 50 35.90 3.33 -10.37
N SER A 51 37.03 3.69 -11.00
CA SER A 51 37.92 4.74 -10.53
C SER A 51 37.50 6.08 -11.14
N ILE A 52 37.02 7.00 -10.31
CA ILE A 52 36.48 8.31 -10.72
C ILE A 52 37.48 9.40 -10.33
N PRO A 53 38.01 10.21 -11.27
CA PRO A 53 38.88 11.33 -10.92
C PRO A 53 38.08 12.42 -10.21
N ILE A 54 38.55 12.86 -9.03
CA ILE A 54 37.84 13.84 -8.19
C ILE A 54 38.56 15.18 -8.08
N ALA A 55 39.89 15.21 -8.18
CA ALA A 55 40.68 16.43 -8.06
C ALA A 55 42.09 16.28 -8.65
N LYS A 56 42.64 17.38 -9.17
CA LYS A 56 44.06 17.54 -9.46
C LYS A 56 44.67 18.52 -8.47
N LEU A 57 45.82 18.15 -7.93
CA LEU A 57 46.54 18.94 -6.92
C LEU A 57 47.92 19.31 -7.45
N GLY A 58 48.30 20.56 -7.25
CA GLY A 58 49.58 21.12 -7.70
C GLY A 58 50.41 21.66 -6.54
N LYS A 59 51.45 22.43 -6.86
CA LYS A 59 52.37 23.02 -5.86
C LYS A 59 51.60 23.73 -4.73
N GLY A 60 51.88 23.33 -3.49
CA GLY A 60 51.31 23.89 -2.26
C GLY A 60 50.00 23.24 -1.81
N ASP A 61 49.44 22.32 -2.59
CA ASP A 61 48.32 21.48 -2.17
C ASP A 61 48.82 20.28 -1.35
N PHE A 62 47.90 19.67 -0.61
CA PHE A 62 48.19 18.49 0.21
C PHE A 62 47.07 17.46 0.11
N PHE A 63 47.37 16.22 0.49
CA PHE A 63 46.42 15.13 0.54
C PHE A 63 46.82 14.08 1.57
N GLY A 64 45.88 13.23 1.96
CA GLY A 64 46.10 12.17 2.95
C GLY A 64 45.99 12.65 4.40
N GLU A 65 45.65 13.93 4.61
CA GLU A 65 45.39 14.54 5.91
C GLU A 65 44.24 13.86 6.64
N MET A 66 43.25 13.36 5.90
CA MET A 66 42.07 12.71 6.48
C MET A 66 42.44 11.50 7.33
N SER A 67 43.37 10.67 6.86
CA SER A 67 43.78 9.48 7.62
C SER A 67 44.49 9.85 8.92
N LEU A 68 45.18 10.98 8.94
CA LEU A 68 45.82 11.51 10.16
C LEU A 68 44.83 12.18 11.12
N LEU A 69 43.78 12.82 10.59
CA LEU A 69 42.80 13.58 11.35
C LEU A 69 41.64 12.72 11.87
N GLU A 70 41.17 11.76 11.08
CA GLU A 70 39.98 10.94 11.34
C GLU A 70 40.31 9.51 11.75
N GLU A 71 41.60 9.11 11.71
CA GLU A 71 42.07 7.74 11.97
C GLU A 71 41.41 6.68 11.07
N MET A 72 40.99 7.09 9.87
CA MET A 72 40.37 6.22 8.87
C MET A 72 41.37 5.79 7.77
N PRO A 73 41.13 4.64 7.11
CA PRO A 73 41.88 4.26 5.92
C PRO A 73 41.83 5.34 4.83
N ARG A 74 42.77 5.29 3.88
CA ARG A 74 42.84 6.22 2.75
C ARG A 74 41.50 6.27 2.02
N SER A 75 40.96 7.47 1.87
CA SER A 75 39.66 7.70 1.23
C SER A 75 39.69 7.59 -0.29
N GLY A 76 40.87 7.57 -0.91
CA GLY A 76 41.04 7.55 -2.35
C GLY A 76 42.46 7.16 -2.75
N THR A 77 42.62 6.81 -4.02
CA THR A 77 43.91 6.51 -4.63
C THR A 77 44.50 7.79 -5.21
N VAL A 78 45.78 8.06 -4.99
CA VAL A 78 46.46 9.24 -5.55
C VAL A 78 47.58 8.79 -6.46
N VAL A 79 47.61 9.35 -7.67
CA VAL A 79 48.59 9.01 -8.72
C VAL A 79 49.32 10.27 -9.15
N ALA A 80 50.64 10.17 -9.34
CA ALA A 80 51.42 11.25 -9.94
C ALA A 80 51.01 11.42 -11.41
N SER A 81 50.38 12.55 -11.77
CA SER A 81 50.00 12.85 -13.16
C SER A 81 51.17 13.47 -13.92
N GLN A 82 52.09 14.13 -13.21
CA GLN A 82 53.38 14.61 -13.69
C GLN A 82 54.49 14.17 -12.74
N ALA A 83 55.76 14.34 -13.15
CA ALA A 83 56.87 14.13 -12.24
C ALA A 83 56.75 15.12 -11.08
N CYS A 84 56.65 14.62 -9.85
CA CYS A 84 56.37 15.45 -8.69
C CYS A 84 57.35 15.21 -7.54
N THR A 85 57.56 16.25 -6.76
CA THR A 85 58.32 16.23 -5.50
C THR A 85 57.36 16.50 -4.37
N LEU A 86 57.30 15.58 -3.41
CA LEU A 86 56.36 15.58 -2.30
C LEU A 86 57.13 15.65 -0.98
N VAL A 87 56.57 16.32 0.01
CA VAL A 87 56.98 16.18 1.41
C VAL A 87 56.00 15.26 2.10
N VAL A 88 56.52 14.18 2.68
CA VAL A 88 55.77 13.23 3.50
C VAL A 88 55.87 13.65 4.96
N LEU A 89 54.72 13.91 5.58
CA LEU A 89 54.60 14.29 6.98
C LEU A 89 53.92 13.16 7.75
N GLN A 90 54.64 12.59 8.72
CA GLN A 90 54.07 11.62 9.65
C GLN A 90 53.15 12.30 10.68
N GLN A 91 52.31 11.53 11.37
CA GLN A 91 51.34 12.05 12.34
C GLN A 91 51.96 13.01 13.39
N GLU A 92 53.16 12.71 13.90
CA GLU A 92 53.86 13.55 14.88
C GLU A 92 54.32 14.88 14.27
N SER A 93 54.98 14.85 13.11
CA SER A 93 55.39 16.05 12.36
C SER A 93 54.20 16.92 11.95
N PHE A 94 53.10 16.29 11.52
CA PHE A 94 51.86 16.98 11.21
C PHE A 94 51.29 17.69 12.45
N ARG A 95 51.23 17.02 13.60
CA ARG A 95 50.76 17.64 14.85
C ARG A 95 51.64 18.82 15.26
N LYS A 96 52.96 18.70 15.15
CA LYS A 96 53.91 19.79 15.43
C LYS A 96 53.67 20.99 14.50
N LEU A 97 53.57 20.74 13.19
CA LEU A 97 53.27 21.78 12.20
C LEU A 97 51.91 22.43 12.42
N MET A 98 50.88 21.69 12.82
CA MET A 98 49.57 22.26 13.15
C MET A 98 49.62 23.21 14.37
N GLN A 99 50.60 23.04 15.28
CA GLN A 99 50.81 23.91 16.44
C GLN A 99 51.70 25.12 16.12
N GLU A 100 52.71 24.93 15.27
CA GLU A 100 53.73 25.95 14.98
C GLU A 100 53.42 26.79 13.73
N ASP A 101 52.71 26.24 12.74
CA ASP A 101 52.38 26.89 11.47
C ASP A 101 50.86 27.16 11.33
N SER A 102 50.47 28.40 11.61
CA SER A 102 49.09 28.87 11.45
C SER A 102 48.59 28.82 10.00
N VAL A 103 49.48 28.82 8.99
CA VAL A 103 49.11 28.76 7.57
C VAL A 103 48.63 27.38 7.18
N LEU A 104 49.35 26.33 7.61
CA LEU A 104 48.95 24.94 7.37
C LEU A 104 47.60 24.66 8.05
N ALA A 105 47.46 25.04 9.33
CA ALA A 105 46.21 24.88 10.07
C ALA A 105 45.04 25.58 9.37
N TRP A 106 45.23 26.81 8.88
CA TRP A 106 44.19 27.52 8.15
C TRP A 106 43.83 26.85 6.82
N ARG A 107 44.83 26.36 6.06
CA ARG A 107 44.57 25.64 4.80
C ARG A 107 43.79 24.35 5.02
N VAL A 108 44.14 23.56 6.03
CA VAL A 108 43.39 22.35 6.43
C VAL A 108 41.94 22.72 6.80
N MET A 109 41.74 23.70 7.67
CA MET A 109 40.41 24.16 8.08
C MET A 109 39.57 24.65 6.89
N LYS A 110 40.16 25.41 5.96
CA LYS A 110 39.49 25.89 4.74
C LYS A 110 39.13 24.73 3.80
N GLY A 111 40.01 23.75 3.65
CA GLY A 111 39.80 22.53 2.88
C GLY A 111 38.62 21.72 3.40
N LEU A 112 38.64 21.38 4.70
CA LEU A 112 37.54 20.67 5.38
C LEU A 112 36.22 21.45 5.30
N SER A 113 36.26 22.77 5.52
CA SER A 113 35.06 23.63 5.43
C SER A 113 34.43 23.60 4.03
N THR A 114 35.26 23.58 2.99
CA THR A 114 34.78 23.49 1.60
C THR A 114 34.23 22.10 1.29
N ARG A 115 34.88 21.05 1.79
CA ARG A 115 34.41 19.66 1.68
C ARG A 115 33.05 19.46 2.37
N ILE A 116 32.88 19.95 3.60
CA ILE A 116 31.60 19.87 4.33
C ILE A 116 30.49 20.59 3.56
N ARG A 117 30.75 21.79 3.02
CA ARG A 117 29.77 22.50 2.17
C ARG A 117 29.39 21.70 0.93
N GLY A 118 30.36 21.06 0.27
CA GLY A 118 30.13 20.21 -0.89
C GLY A 118 29.26 19.00 -0.56
N LEU A 119 29.62 18.25 0.48
CA LEU A 119 28.87 17.09 0.95
C LEU A 119 27.45 17.46 1.38
N ASN A 120 27.27 18.56 2.12
CA ASN A 120 25.94 19.04 2.50
C ASN A 120 25.07 19.39 1.30
N LYS A 121 25.66 19.97 0.24
CA LYS A 121 24.94 20.28 -0.99
C LYS A 121 24.53 19.00 -1.74
N GLU A 122 25.43 18.03 -1.88
CA GLU A 122 25.11 16.76 -2.52
C GLU A 122 24.05 15.98 -1.75
N LEU A 123 24.15 15.96 -0.42
CA LEU A 123 23.17 15.33 0.46
C LEU A 123 21.79 16.01 0.32
N ALA A 124 21.73 17.34 0.32
CA ALA A 124 20.48 18.07 0.12
C ALA A 124 19.84 17.75 -1.24
N GLN A 125 20.64 17.67 -2.31
CA GLN A 125 20.17 17.30 -3.64
C GLN A 125 19.62 15.88 -3.71
N ARG A 126 20.32 14.90 -3.12
CA ARG A 126 19.84 13.50 -3.05
C ARG A 126 18.53 13.40 -2.28
N ILE A 127 18.45 14.01 -1.10
CA ILE A 127 17.22 14.02 -0.30
C ILE A 127 16.09 14.71 -1.07
N GLY A 128 16.36 15.83 -1.74
CA GLY A 128 15.38 16.53 -2.57
C GLY A 128 14.81 15.63 -3.68
N TYR A 129 15.68 14.91 -4.39
CA TYR A 129 15.27 13.97 -5.43
C TYR A 129 14.40 12.83 -4.87
N ASP A 130 14.87 12.15 -3.82
CA ASP A 130 14.15 11.04 -3.19
C ASP A 130 12.78 11.47 -2.66
N LEU A 131 12.69 12.68 -2.07
CA LEU A 131 11.43 13.24 -1.60
C LEU A 131 10.45 13.56 -2.73
N GLN A 132 10.93 14.04 -3.88
CA GLN A 132 10.08 14.23 -5.07
C GLN A 132 9.54 12.91 -5.58
N GLU A 133 10.37 11.86 -5.62
CA GLU A 133 9.96 10.53 -6.06
C GLU A 133 8.89 9.94 -5.12
N VAL A 134 9.14 9.95 -3.81
CA VAL A 134 8.17 9.48 -2.81
C VAL A 134 6.87 10.28 -2.86
N SER A 135 6.96 11.60 -2.99
CA SER A 135 5.78 12.47 -3.14
C SER A 135 4.93 12.09 -4.36
N LYS A 136 5.59 11.89 -5.51
CA LYS A 136 4.91 11.50 -6.75
C LYS A 136 4.17 10.17 -6.57
N LEU A 137 4.85 9.17 -6.01
CA LEU A 137 4.25 7.85 -5.74
C LEU A 137 3.06 7.95 -4.78
N LEU A 138 3.16 8.78 -3.72
CA LEU A 138 2.05 9.01 -2.80
C LEU A 138 0.86 9.68 -3.49
N HIS A 139 1.10 10.63 -4.40
CA HIS A 139 0.04 11.29 -5.15
C HIS A 139 -0.69 10.31 -6.08
N GLU A 140 0.06 9.49 -6.83
CA GLU A 140 -0.50 8.46 -7.71
C GLU A 140 -1.33 7.44 -6.91
N ASN A 141 -0.80 6.97 -5.77
CA ASN A 141 -1.53 6.06 -4.89
C ASN A 141 -2.78 6.71 -4.28
N ALA A 142 -2.71 7.97 -3.88
CA ALA A 142 -3.86 8.71 -3.33
C ALA A 142 -4.96 8.90 -4.38
N GLN A 143 -4.61 9.20 -5.64
CA GLN A 143 -5.55 9.26 -6.75
C GLN A 143 -6.21 7.90 -7.02
N GLY A 144 -5.41 6.83 -7.08
CA GLY A 144 -5.92 5.47 -7.23
C GLY A 144 -6.89 5.07 -6.12
N LEU A 145 -6.53 5.36 -4.86
CA LEU A 145 -7.41 5.14 -3.71
C LEU A 145 -8.70 5.95 -3.80
N THR A 146 -8.64 7.21 -4.25
CA THR A 146 -9.85 8.04 -4.44
C THR A 146 -10.82 7.38 -5.41
N VAL A 147 -10.32 6.85 -6.53
CA VAL A 147 -11.17 6.13 -7.50
C VAL A 147 -11.78 4.89 -6.87
N SER A 148 -10.99 4.05 -6.18
CA SER A 148 -11.52 2.87 -5.50
C SER A 148 -12.58 3.20 -4.46
N ILE A 149 -12.38 4.26 -3.66
CA ILE A 149 -13.34 4.77 -2.67
C ILE A 149 -14.65 5.18 -3.36
N THR A 150 -14.60 5.91 -4.47
CA THR A 150 -15.83 6.29 -5.20
C THR A 150 -16.59 5.08 -5.73
N HIS A 151 -15.89 4.03 -6.17
CA HIS A 151 -16.52 2.79 -6.59
C HIS A 151 -17.19 2.05 -5.42
N ILE A 152 -16.53 2.00 -4.25
CA ILE A 152 -17.10 1.39 -3.03
C ILE A 152 -18.35 2.15 -2.57
N ALA A 153 -18.33 3.49 -2.62
CA ALA A 153 -19.50 4.32 -2.32
C ALA A 153 -20.66 4.04 -3.28
N ALA A 154 -20.38 3.98 -4.58
CA ALA A 154 -21.40 3.67 -5.59
C ALA A 154 -22.01 2.28 -5.37
N SER A 155 -21.19 1.27 -5.10
CA SER A 155 -21.67 -0.08 -4.78
C SER A 155 -22.54 -0.14 -3.52
N ALA A 156 -22.20 0.63 -2.46
CA ALA A 156 -23.06 0.72 -1.28
C ALA A 156 -24.44 1.33 -1.61
N GLN A 157 -24.45 2.39 -2.43
CA GLN A 157 -25.71 3.00 -2.88
C GLN A 157 -26.55 2.04 -3.72
N GLU A 158 -25.93 1.27 -4.62
CA GLU A 158 -26.60 0.23 -5.40
C GLU A 158 -27.21 -0.86 -4.50
N ILE A 159 -26.47 -1.32 -3.48
CA ILE A 159 -26.98 -2.28 -2.49
C ILE A 159 -28.21 -1.69 -1.79
N ASP A 160 -28.17 -0.45 -1.29
CA ASP A 160 -29.35 0.18 -0.65
C ASP A 160 -30.58 0.21 -1.58
N THR A 161 -30.39 0.54 -2.86
CA THR A 161 -31.49 0.51 -3.82
C THR A 161 -32.02 -0.89 -4.09
N ASN A 162 -31.13 -1.89 -4.18
CA ASN A 162 -31.51 -3.28 -4.38
C ASN A 162 -32.25 -3.85 -3.17
N GLU A 163 -31.83 -3.51 -1.96
CA GLU A 163 -32.51 -3.95 -0.73
C GLU A 163 -33.92 -3.34 -0.61
N LYS A 164 -34.11 -2.08 -1.01
CA LYS A 164 -35.46 -1.47 -1.08
C LYS A 164 -36.36 -2.17 -2.09
N HIS A 165 -35.82 -2.53 -3.25
CA HIS A 165 -36.58 -3.28 -4.26
C HIS A 165 -36.91 -4.69 -3.77
N LEU A 166 -35.93 -5.38 -3.16
CA LEU A 166 -36.09 -6.71 -2.60
C LEU A 166 -37.16 -6.73 -1.50
N ALA A 167 -37.16 -5.74 -0.61
CA ALA A 167 -38.20 -5.59 0.42
C ALA A 167 -39.61 -5.49 -0.19
N GLY A 168 -39.77 -4.76 -1.29
CA GLY A 168 -41.03 -4.69 -2.03
C GLY A 168 -41.45 -6.04 -2.60
N GLN A 169 -40.52 -6.76 -3.25
CA GLN A 169 -40.80 -8.08 -3.81
C GLN A 169 -41.15 -9.13 -2.74
N ILE A 170 -40.49 -9.08 -1.57
CA ILE A 170 -40.83 -9.96 -0.45
C ILE A 170 -42.25 -9.70 0.02
N GLN A 171 -42.65 -8.43 0.16
CA GLN A 171 -44.01 -8.07 0.57
C GLN A 171 -45.06 -8.59 -0.42
N GLU A 172 -44.81 -8.45 -1.73
CA GLU A 172 -45.70 -8.99 -2.76
C GLU A 172 -45.85 -10.52 -2.65
N VAL A 173 -44.74 -11.25 -2.42
CA VAL A 173 -44.78 -12.71 -2.26
C VAL A 173 -45.50 -13.12 -0.97
N GLN A 174 -45.32 -12.39 0.12
CA GLN A 174 -46.05 -12.63 1.37
C GLN A 174 -47.57 -12.41 1.17
N ASP A 175 -47.96 -11.36 0.47
CA ASP A 175 -49.37 -11.07 0.16
C ASP A 175 -50.00 -12.15 -0.73
N ILE A 176 -49.27 -12.61 -1.76
CA ILE A 176 -49.71 -13.72 -2.62
C ILE A 176 -49.86 -15.01 -1.79
N SER A 177 -48.90 -15.32 -0.91
CA SER A 177 -48.93 -16.52 -0.08
C SER A 177 -50.11 -16.52 0.90
N LYS A 178 -50.45 -15.34 1.44
CA LYS A 178 -51.64 -15.15 2.26
C LYS A 178 -52.93 -15.40 1.48
N ASN A 179 -53.05 -14.83 0.28
CA ASN A 179 -54.22 -15.05 -0.59
C ASN A 179 -54.39 -16.53 -0.98
N ILE A 180 -53.29 -17.24 -1.26
CA ILE A 180 -53.33 -18.69 -1.53
C ILE A 180 -53.81 -19.44 -0.28
N SER A 181 -53.30 -19.10 0.90
CA SER A 181 -53.71 -19.74 2.15
C SER A 181 -55.22 -19.58 2.41
N GLU A 182 -55.78 -18.40 2.14
CA GLU A 182 -57.23 -18.14 2.21
C GLU A 182 -58.03 -18.99 1.21
N MET A 183 -57.56 -19.12 -0.04
CA MET A 183 -58.19 -19.98 -1.04
C MET A 183 -58.13 -21.46 -0.67
N LEU A 184 -57.03 -21.93 -0.07
CA LEU A 184 -56.90 -23.31 0.38
C LEU A 184 -57.86 -23.63 1.53
N GLN A 185 -58.11 -22.65 2.43
CA GLN A 185 -59.14 -22.76 3.46
C GLN A 185 -60.53 -22.99 2.83
N PHE A 186 -60.86 -22.24 1.77
CA PHE A 186 -62.11 -22.40 1.03
C PHE A 186 -62.20 -23.77 0.35
N ILE A 187 -61.14 -24.23 -0.33
CA ILE A 187 -61.10 -25.54 -0.99
C ILE A 187 -61.28 -26.68 0.02
N ARG A 188 -60.65 -26.60 1.20
CA ARG A 188 -60.87 -27.60 2.27
C ARG A 188 -62.33 -27.63 2.72
N ASN A 189 -62.96 -26.48 2.88
CA ASN A 189 -64.38 -26.40 3.26
C ASN A 189 -65.28 -27.02 2.19
N VAL A 190 -65.06 -26.71 0.91
CA VAL A 190 -65.81 -27.28 -0.23
C VAL A 190 -65.60 -28.79 -0.32
N ALA A 191 -64.37 -29.27 -0.17
CA ALA A 191 -64.07 -30.71 -0.16
C ALA A 191 -64.78 -31.41 0.99
N SER A 192 -64.80 -30.81 2.20
CA SER A 192 -65.52 -31.37 3.35
C SER A 192 -67.04 -31.42 3.14
N GLN A 193 -67.64 -30.38 2.57
CA GLN A 193 -69.08 -30.38 2.24
C GLN A 193 -69.41 -31.39 1.15
N THR A 194 -68.59 -31.46 0.10
CA THR A 194 -68.74 -32.44 -0.98
C THR A 194 -68.63 -33.87 -0.46
N HIS A 195 -67.76 -34.12 0.53
CA HIS A 195 -67.65 -35.41 1.18
C HIS A 195 -68.95 -35.80 1.91
N ILE A 196 -69.60 -34.86 2.60
CA ILE A 196 -70.90 -35.08 3.28
C ILE A 196 -72.01 -35.33 2.25
N LEU A 197 -72.02 -34.59 1.13
CA LEU A 197 -72.99 -34.81 0.05
C LEU A 197 -72.82 -36.21 -0.57
N GLY A 198 -71.58 -36.62 -0.83
CA GLY A 198 -71.28 -37.98 -1.31
C GLY A 198 -71.70 -39.05 -0.31
N LEU A 199 -71.52 -38.82 0.99
CA LEU A 199 -71.99 -39.73 2.05
C LEU A 199 -73.52 -39.87 2.06
N ASN A 200 -74.24 -38.74 2.00
CA ASN A 200 -75.71 -38.74 1.96
C ASN A 200 -76.23 -39.44 0.70
N ALA A 201 -75.61 -39.21 -0.45
CA ALA A 201 -75.95 -39.89 -1.70
C ALA A 201 -75.69 -41.40 -1.63
N ALA A 202 -74.61 -41.84 -0.98
CA ALA A 202 -74.31 -43.25 -0.77
C ALA A 202 -75.35 -43.93 0.14
N ILE A 203 -75.81 -43.25 1.19
CA ILE A 203 -76.88 -43.73 2.08
C ILE A 203 -78.19 -43.90 1.29
N GLU A 204 -78.58 -42.90 0.50
CA GLU A 204 -79.83 -42.94 -0.27
C GLU A 204 -79.78 -43.99 -1.40
N ALA A 205 -78.60 -44.17 -2.01
CA ALA A 205 -78.35 -45.24 -2.97
C ALA A 205 -78.49 -46.63 -2.33
N ALA A 206 -77.95 -46.83 -1.12
CA ALA A 206 -78.13 -48.08 -0.37
C ALA A 206 -79.60 -48.33 0.02
N ARG A 207 -80.33 -47.26 0.38
CA ARG A 207 -81.76 -47.31 0.72
C ARG A 207 -82.64 -47.71 -0.46
N SER A 208 -82.27 -47.31 -1.68
CA SER A 208 -83.02 -47.58 -2.91
C SER A 208 -82.78 -48.99 -3.49
N GLY A 209 -81.97 -49.83 -2.83
CA GLY A 209 -81.74 -51.22 -3.21
C GLY A 209 -81.21 -51.40 -4.64
N GLU A 210 -81.86 -52.25 -5.43
CA GLU A 210 -81.49 -52.55 -6.83
C GLU A 210 -81.45 -51.30 -7.73
N HIS A 211 -82.35 -50.33 -7.50
CA HIS A 211 -82.43 -49.10 -8.31
C HIS A 211 -81.35 -48.07 -7.95
N GLY A 212 -80.71 -48.19 -6.79
CA GLY A 212 -79.68 -47.26 -6.31
C GLY A 212 -78.24 -47.64 -6.67
N ARG A 213 -78.00 -48.83 -7.23
CA ARG A 213 -76.65 -49.35 -7.51
C ARG A 213 -75.78 -48.40 -8.33
N GLY A 214 -76.33 -47.79 -9.39
CA GLY A 214 -75.61 -46.82 -10.22
C GLY A 214 -75.25 -45.52 -9.47
N PHE A 215 -76.16 -45.01 -8.64
CA PHE A 215 -75.93 -43.83 -7.80
C PHE A 215 -74.89 -44.08 -6.70
N GLY A 216 -74.83 -45.30 -6.16
CA GLY A 216 -73.83 -45.69 -5.15
C GLY A 216 -72.39 -45.60 -5.69
N ILE A 217 -72.16 -45.99 -6.95
CA ILE A 217 -70.85 -45.87 -7.60
C ILE A 217 -70.44 -44.39 -7.73
N ILE A 218 -71.37 -43.54 -8.18
CA ILE A 218 -71.13 -42.09 -8.33
C ILE A 218 -70.84 -41.46 -6.97
N ALA A 219 -71.58 -41.83 -5.93
CA ALA A 219 -71.40 -41.33 -4.58
C ALA A 219 -70.01 -41.68 -4.00
N GLU A 220 -69.53 -42.90 -4.23
CA GLU A 220 -68.18 -43.31 -3.81
C GLU A 220 -67.08 -42.55 -4.57
N GLU A 221 -67.26 -42.31 -5.87
CA GLU A 221 -66.32 -41.52 -6.66
C GLU A 221 -66.26 -40.06 -6.18
N ILE A 222 -67.40 -39.46 -5.80
CA ILE A 222 -67.47 -38.11 -5.20
C ILE A 222 -66.73 -38.07 -3.85
N ARG A 223 -66.90 -39.11 -3.00
CA ARG A 223 -66.17 -39.19 -1.72
C ARG A 223 -64.67 -39.33 -1.92
N LYS A 224 -64.24 -40.12 -2.90
CA LYS A 224 -62.83 -40.29 -3.24
C LYS A 224 -62.23 -38.99 -3.78
N LEU A 225 -62.91 -38.33 -4.71
CA LEU A 225 -62.45 -37.07 -5.31
C LEU A 225 -62.38 -35.93 -4.28
N SER A 226 -63.34 -35.85 -3.37
CA SER A 226 -63.32 -34.87 -2.26
C SER A 226 -62.18 -35.13 -1.27
N ALA A 227 -61.92 -36.41 -0.92
CA ALA A 227 -60.79 -36.77 -0.06
C ALA A 227 -59.44 -36.39 -0.69
N VAL A 228 -59.25 -36.68 -1.98
CA VAL A 228 -58.05 -36.30 -2.74
C VAL A 228 -57.91 -34.78 -2.84
N SER A 229 -59.01 -34.05 -3.07
CA SER A 229 -58.99 -32.58 -3.11
C SER A 229 -58.57 -31.97 -1.77
N LYS A 230 -59.08 -32.51 -0.65
CA LYS A 230 -58.69 -32.07 0.69
C LYS A 230 -57.19 -32.32 0.93
N GLN A 231 -56.70 -33.51 0.60
CA GLN A 231 -55.29 -33.87 0.77
C GLN A 231 -54.37 -32.98 -0.10
N ASN A 232 -54.77 -32.68 -1.33
CA ASN A 232 -54.01 -31.77 -2.19
C ASN A 232 -53.99 -30.35 -1.62
N ALA A 233 -55.11 -29.86 -1.10
CA ALA A 233 -55.17 -28.54 -0.45
C ALA A 233 -54.30 -28.47 0.82
N GLU A 234 -54.18 -29.57 1.57
CA GLU A 234 -53.26 -29.67 2.73
C GLU A 234 -51.79 -29.61 2.28
N LYS A 235 -51.40 -30.36 1.24
CA LYS A 235 -50.03 -30.32 0.70
C LYS A 235 -49.64 -28.94 0.16
N ILE A 236 -50.55 -28.25 -0.55
CA ILE A 236 -50.27 -26.90 -1.06
C ILE A 236 -50.13 -25.93 0.12
N ALA A 237 -50.89 -26.10 1.19
CA ALA A 237 -50.80 -25.24 2.37
C ALA A 237 -49.46 -25.39 3.11
N GLU A 238 -48.94 -26.61 3.17
CA GLU A 238 -47.60 -26.87 3.70
C GLU A 238 -46.51 -26.16 2.86
N LEU A 239 -46.64 -26.19 1.52
CA LEU A 239 -45.72 -25.47 0.64
C LEU A 239 -45.82 -23.95 0.80
N THR A 240 -47.02 -23.38 0.97
CA THR A 240 -47.18 -21.94 1.21
C THR A 240 -46.62 -21.50 2.55
N GLU A 241 -46.74 -22.34 3.59
CA GLU A 241 -46.11 -22.09 4.89
C GLU A 241 -44.58 -22.09 4.76
N GLN A 242 -44.01 -23.05 4.04
CA GLN A 242 -42.57 -23.06 3.77
C GLN A 242 -42.10 -21.83 3.01
N ILE A 243 -42.89 -21.34 2.04
CA ILE A 243 -42.61 -20.08 1.34
C ILE A 243 -42.58 -18.91 2.34
N SER A 244 -43.57 -18.81 3.24
CA SER A 244 -43.60 -17.75 4.26
C SER A 244 -42.35 -17.75 5.15
N ILE A 245 -41.98 -18.92 5.69
CA ILE A 245 -40.78 -19.06 6.53
C ILE A 245 -39.51 -18.67 5.76
N LYS A 246 -39.41 -19.05 4.47
CA LYS A 246 -38.28 -18.67 3.63
C LYS A 246 -38.26 -17.17 3.34
N MET A 247 -39.41 -16.53 3.14
CA MET A 247 -39.50 -15.08 2.96
C MET A 247 -39.01 -14.33 4.19
N ASP A 248 -39.39 -14.75 5.40
CA ASP A 248 -38.92 -14.12 6.64
C ASP A 248 -37.38 -14.22 6.79
N ALA A 249 -36.80 -15.35 6.40
CA ALA A 249 -35.34 -15.51 6.36
C ALA A 249 -34.67 -14.58 5.33
N VAL A 250 -35.29 -14.38 4.17
CA VAL A 250 -34.80 -13.42 3.15
C VAL A 250 -34.94 -11.98 3.66
N THR A 251 -36.01 -11.63 4.38
CA THR A 251 -36.17 -10.30 5.01
C THR A 251 -35.05 -10.02 6.00
N ALA A 252 -34.71 -10.98 6.85
CA ALA A 252 -33.62 -10.83 7.82
C ALA A 252 -32.26 -10.65 7.12
N ALA A 253 -31.99 -11.44 6.07
CA ALA A 253 -30.76 -11.31 5.28
C ALA A 253 -30.69 -9.96 4.55
N SER A 254 -31.81 -9.48 4.02
CA SER A 254 -31.94 -8.18 3.36
C SER A 254 -31.64 -7.01 4.31
N GLN A 255 -32.18 -7.05 5.54
CA GLN A 255 -31.89 -6.04 6.56
C GLN A 255 -30.42 -6.06 7.02
N ASP A 256 -29.81 -7.23 7.15
CA ASP A 256 -28.36 -7.35 7.44
C ASP A 256 -27.51 -6.73 6.31
N SER A 257 -27.84 -7.01 5.05
CA SER A 257 -27.18 -6.39 3.88
C SER A 257 -27.35 -4.87 3.85
N ALA A 258 -28.54 -4.36 4.15
CA ALA A 258 -28.80 -2.92 4.23
C ALA A 258 -27.98 -2.24 5.34
N SER A 259 -27.87 -2.87 6.52
CA SER A 259 -27.04 -2.38 7.63
C SER A 259 -25.55 -2.34 7.24
N LYS A 260 -25.04 -3.42 6.66
CA LYS A 260 -23.64 -3.50 6.17
C LYS A 260 -23.34 -2.47 5.09
N SER A 261 -24.31 -2.19 4.22
CA SER A 261 -24.17 -1.15 3.20
C SER A 261 -24.04 0.25 3.82
N ASN A 262 -24.82 0.56 4.85
CA ASN A 262 -24.68 1.82 5.59
C ASN A 262 -23.32 1.93 6.30
N GLU A 263 -22.86 0.87 6.97
CA GLU A 263 -21.53 0.84 7.58
C GLU A 263 -20.41 1.03 6.53
N GLN A 264 -20.57 0.44 5.34
CA GLN A 264 -19.65 0.62 4.23
C GLN A 264 -19.63 2.07 3.74
N ALA A 265 -20.78 2.76 3.68
CA ALA A 265 -20.85 4.17 3.32
C ALA A 265 -20.08 5.06 4.32
N ASP A 266 -20.26 4.82 5.62
CA ASP A 266 -19.56 5.53 6.69
C ASP A 266 -18.04 5.29 6.64
N ALA A 267 -17.62 4.04 6.46
CA ALA A 267 -16.21 3.68 6.29
C ALA A 267 -15.60 4.40 5.07
N THR A 268 -16.38 4.52 3.98
CA THR A 268 -15.93 5.20 2.77
C THR A 268 -15.69 6.70 3.00
N GLN A 269 -16.53 7.36 3.79
CA GLN A 269 -16.31 8.76 4.19
C GLN A 269 -15.02 8.93 5.01
N GLN A 270 -14.73 8.01 5.93
CA GLN A 270 -13.48 8.03 6.71
C GLN A 270 -12.25 7.79 5.82
N MET A 271 -12.37 6.92 4.82
CA MET A 271 -11.31 6.70 3.84
C MET A 271 -11.04 7.96 3.01
N VAL A 272 -12.06 8.70 2.58
CA VAL A 272 -11.89 10.00 1.89
C VAL A 272 -11.05 10.96 2.74
N ALA A 273 -11.37 11.10 4.03
CA ALA A 273 -10.61 11.97 4.93
C ALA A 273 -9.15 11.51 5.09
N SER A 274 -8.91 10.20 5.14
CA SER A 274 -7.58 9.63 5.26
C SER A 274 -6.74 9.84 4.00
N VAL A 275 -7.32 9.64 2.82
CA VAL A 275 -6.68 9.95 1.54
C VAL A 275 -6.36 11.43 1.43
N GLY A 276 -7.25 12.32 1.89
CA GLY A 276 -6.97 13.75 1.96
C GLY A 276 -5.71 14.08 2.78
N LYS A 277 -5.48 13.39 3.91
CA LYS A 277 -4.25 13.54 4.70
C LYS A 277 -3.00 13.05 3.95
N VAL A 278 -3.11 11.95 3.19
CA VAL A 278 -2.00 11.43 2.37
C VAL A 278 -1.64 12.42 1.27
N THR A 279 -2.63 12.98 0.57
CA THR A 279 -2.42 14.03 -0.43
C THR A 279 -1.72 15.24 0.18
N GLY A 280 -2.18 15.70 1.36
CA GLY A 280 -1.53 16.80 2.08
C GLY A 280 -0.09 16.47 2.52
N LEU A 281 0.22 15.21 2.86
CA LEU A 281 1.59 14.79 3.15
C LEU A 281 2.47 14.85 1.88
N ALA A 282 1.97 14.37 0.74
CA ALA A 282 2.69 14.44 -0.53
C ALA A 282 3.02 15.89 -0.92
N GLU A 283 2.06 16.82 -0.77
CA GLU A 283 2.28 18.25 -0.99
C GLU A 283 3.37 18.82 -0.07
N ARG A 284 3.37 18.44 1.22
CA ARG A 284 4.41 18.84 2.16
C ARG A 284 5.79 18.30 1.77
N LEU A 285 5.89 17.03 1.34
CA LEU A 285 7.14 16.44 0.89
C LEU A 285 7.67 17.16 -0.36
N THR A 286 6.79 17.51 -1.31
CA THR A 286 7.14 18.33 -2.47
C THR A 286 7.68 19.70 -2.04
N GLY A 287 7.03 20.35 -1.07
CA GLY A 287 7.49 21.62 -0.53
C GLY A 287 8.89 21.53 0.10
N ILE A 288 9.15 20.49 0.89
CA ILE A 288 10.48 20.26 1.49
C ILE A 288 11.51 19.99 0.39
N ALA A 289 11.18 19.13 -0.58
CA ALA A 289 12.08 18.81 -1.67
C ALA A 289 12.51 20.05 -2.47
N ASN A 290 11.57 20.94 -2.78
CA ASN A 290 11.84 22.19 -3.48
C ASN A 290 12.66 23.18 -2.63
N SER A 291 12.61 23.08 -1.30
CA SER A 291 13.44 23.90 -0.40
C SER A 291 14.87 23.40 -0.26
N LEU A 292 15.13 22.15 -0.64
CA LEU A 292 16.46 21.51 -0.61
C LEU A 292 17.20 21.59 -1.96
N ALA A 293 16.49 21.90 -3.04
CA ALA A 293 17.01 22.09 -4.40
C ALA A 293 17.66 23.47 -4.59
#